data_AF-A0A953BSR8-F1
#
_entry.id   AF-A0A953BSR8-F1
#
_cell.length_a   1.000
_cell.length_b   1.000
_cell.length_c   1.000
_cell.angle_alpha   90.00
_cell.angle_beta   90.00
_cell.angle_gamma   90.00
#
_symmetry.space_group_name_H-M   'P 1'
#
loop_
_entity.id
_entity.type
_entity.pdbx_description
1 polymer ?
#
loop_
_entity_poly.entity_id
_entity_poly.type
_entity_poly.pdbx_seq_one_letter_code
_entity_poly.pdbx_strand_id
1 'polypeptide(L)' 'MTSELALHDRSQERDLVDPAVFVGRLLGRDRLERDDDLEHGEFGLLDPLTGKRIRVAVQALTRYAARQLDMLHPPSSLS' A
#
# COMPACT_ATOMS: atom_id res chain seq x y z
N MET A 1 -1.42 -8.69 43.56
CA MET A 1 -2.61 -8.61 42.68
C MET A 1 -2.15 -8.02 41.36
N THR A 2 -2.27 -8.82 40.32
CA THR A 2 -1.86 -8.62 38.93
C THR A 2 -2.72 -7.56 38.24
N SER A 3 -2.07 -6.56 37.66
CA SER A 3 -2.56 -5.89 36.45
C SER A 3 -1.37 -5.58 35.55
N GLU A 4 -0.60 -6.63 35.24
CA GLU A 4 0.09 -6.73 33.96
C GLU A 4 -0.97 -6.85 32.87
N LEU A 5 -1.44 -5.71 32.38
CA LEU A 5 -1.95 -5.62 31.03
C LEU A 5 -1.16 -4.50 30.39
N ALA A 6 0.08 -4.88 30.03
CA ALA A 6 0.61 -4.65 28.70
C ALA A 6 -0.36 -3.90 27.78
N LEU A 7 -0.39 -2.58 27.90
CA LEU A 7 -0.64 -1.71 26.76
C LEU A 7 0.61 -1.75 25.88
N HIS A 8 1.01 -2.97 25.48
CA HIS A 8 1.95 -3.17 24.41
C HIS A 8 1.20 -2.75 23.14
N ASP A 9 1.56 -1.56 22.68
CA ASP A 9 1.82 -1.36 21.26
C ASP A 9 0.63 -1.62 20.34
N ARG A 10 -0.44 -0.84 20.51
CA ARG A 10 -1.49 -0.67 19.48
C ARG A 10 -1.08 0.29 18.36
N SER A 11 0.19 0.66 18.30
CA SER A 11 0.84 1.12 17.09
C SER A 11 1.52 -0.09 16.44
N GLN A 12 0.74 -1.02 15.88
CA GLN A 12 1.29 -1.72 14.72
C GLN A 12 1.68 -0.60 13.76
N GLU A 13 2.99 -0.37 13.58
CA GLU A 13 3.59 0.54 12.61
C GLU A 13 2.87 0.34 11.27
N ARG A 14 1.82 1.14 11.02
CA ARG A 14 1.17 1.19 9.72
C ARG A 14 2.10 2.04 8.88
N ASP A 15 3.13 1.41 8.34
CA ASP A 15 4.03 2.03 7.39
C ASP A 15 3.25 2.23 6.08
N LEU A 16 2.40 3.27 6.10
CA LEU A 16 1.71 3.80 4.94
C LEU A 16 2.77 4.41 4.04
N VAL A 17 2.94 3.81 2.86
CA VAL A 17 3.92 4.25 1.87
C VAL A 17 3.22 4.93 0.70
N ASP A 18 3.98 5.77 -0.01
CA ASP A 18 3.52 6.38 -1.25
C ASP A 18 3.15 5.33 -2.30
N PRO A 19 2.11 5.58 -3.13
CA PRO A 19 1.68 4.65 -4.18
C PRO A 19 2.79 4.25 -5.17
N ALA A 20 3.70 5.18 -5.51
CA ALA A 20 4.81 4.89 -6.41
C ALA A 20 5.80 3.89 -5.77
N VAL A 21 6.08 4.03 -4.48
CA VAL A 21 6.91 3.09 -3.72
C VAL A 21 6.21 1.74 -3.65
N PHE A 22 4.91 1.72 -3.29
CA PHE A 22 4.12 0.51 -3.22
C PHE A 22 4.13 -0.27 -4.53
N VAL A 23 3.80 0.38 -5.66
CA VAL A 23 3.82 -0.23 -7.00
C VAL A 23 5.21 -0.70 -7.39
N GLY A 24 6.25 0.10 -7.10
CA GLY A 24 7.64 -0.30 -7.36
C GLY A 24 8.03 -1.61 -6.67
N ARG A 25 7.47 -1.90 -5.49
CA ARG A 25 7.69 -3.17 -4.77
C ARG A 25 6.93 -4.35 -5.40
N LEU A 26 5.86 -4.08 -6.15
CA LEU A 26 5.09 -5.09 -6.90
C LEU A 26 5.77 -5.51 -8.21
N LEU A 27 6.50 -4.60 -8.86
CA LEU A 27 7.07 -4.84 -10.18
C LEU A 27 8.07 -6.01 -10.17
N GLY A 28 7.92 -6.92 -11.15
CA GLY A 28 8.81 -8.08 -11.32
C GLY A 28 8.54 -9.24 -10.35
N ARG A 29 7.35 -9.32 -9.76
CA ARG A 29 6.97 -10.36 -8.79
C ARG A 29 5.90 -11.29 -9.36
N ASP A 30 6.14 -12.60 -9.25
CA ASP A 30 5.18 -13.63 -9.68
C ASP A 30 4.14 -13.96 -8.61
N ARG A 31 4.43 -13.66 -7.34
CA ARG A 31 3.56 -13.91 -6.18
C ARG A 31 3.68 -12.79 -5.15
N LEU A 32 2.53 -12.39 -4.60
CA LEU A 32 2.42 -11.40 -3.54
C LEU A 32 1.69 -12.03 -2.36
N GLU A 33 2.27 -11.92 -1.17
CA GLU A 33 1.58 -12.22 0.09
C GLU A 33 0.72 -11.02 0.44
N ARG A 34 -0.56 -11.10 0.09
CA ARG A 34 -1.53 -10.01 0.24
C ARG A 34 -2.01 -9.96 1.69
N ASP A 35 -1.84 -8.80 2.33
CA ASP A 35 -2.19 -8.50 3.72
C ASP A 35 -3.14 -7.31 3.77
N ASP A 36 -4.23 -7.38 3.00
CA ASP A 36 -5.17 -6.27 2.88
C ASP A 36 -5.92 -6.01 4.17
N ASP A 37 -6.13 -4.72 4.46
CA ASP A 37 -6.95 -4.24 5.55
C ASP A 37 -8.07 -3.39 4.97
N LEU A 38 -9.10 -4.08 4.47
CA LEU A 38 -10.24 -3.45 3.80
C LEU A 38 -11.12 -2.67 4.78
N GLU A 39 -11.03 -2.93 6.09
CA GLU A 39 -11.73 -2.15 7.11
C GLU A 39 -11.27 -0.68 7.10
N HIS A 40 -10.00 -0.46 6.79
CA HIS A 40 -9.40 0.88 6.69
C HIS A 40 -9.20 1.35 5.25
N GLY A 41 -9.63 0.56 4.27
CA GLY A 41 -9.43 0.88 2.85
C GLY A 41 -7.96 0.92 2.45
N GLU A 42 -7.16 -0.03 2.96
CA GLU A 42 -5.73 -0.16 2.68
C GLU A 42 -5.42 -1.49 1.98
N PHE A 43 -4.52 -1.44 0.99
CA PHE A 43 -3.86 -2.64 0.49
C PHE A 43 -2.54 -2.82 1.23
N GLY A 44 -2.25 -4.05 1.63
CA GLY A 44 -1.05 -4.39 2.37
C GLY A 44 -0.29 -5.54 1.72
N LEU A 45 1.03 -5.54 1.89
CA LEU A 45 1.88 -6.65 1.50
C LEU A 45 3.08 -6.76 2.45
N LEU A 46 3.63 -7.97 2.54
CA LEU A 46 4.94 -8.18 3.16
C LEU A 46 6.04 -7.77 2.17
N ASP A 47 6.79 -6.72 2.47
CA ASP A 47 7.95 -6.28 1.70
C ASP A 47 9.09 -7.29 1.91
N PRO A 48 9.46 -8.06 0.89
CA PRO A 48 10.45 -9.12 1.03
C PRO A 48 11.89 -8.59 1.08
N LEU A 49 12.13 -7.31 0.73
CA LEU A 49 13.45 -6.70 0.85
C LEU A 49 13.76 -6.33 2.31
N THR A 50 12.74 -5.93 3.06
CA THR A 50 12.89 -5.45 4.44
C THR A 50 12.29 -6.42 5.46
N GLY A 51 11.49 -7.38 5.02
CA GLY A 51 10.66 -8.23 5.87
C GLY A 51 9.52 -7.49 6.56
N LYS A 52 9.27 -6.22 6.22
CA LYS A 52 8.27 -5.38 6.87
C LYS A 52 6.94 -5.41 6.13
N ARG A 53 5.83 -5.23 6.85
CA ARG A 53 4.54 -4.99 6.21
C ARG A 53 4.49 -3.53 5.74
N ILE A 54 4.21 -3.33 4.47
CA ILE A 54 3.96 -1.99 3.91
C ILE A 54 2.52 -1.90 3.43
N ARG A 55 1.94 -0.71 3.53
CA ARG A 55 0.54 -0.47 3.22
C ARG A 55 0.36 0.74 2.33
N VAL A 56 -0.69 0.75 1.52
CA VAL A 56 -1.09 1.91 0.74
C VAL A 56 -2.59 2.10 0.85
N ALA A 57 -3.02 3.35 1.02
CA ALA A 57 -4.44 3.68 0.96
C ALA A 57 -4.98 3.41 -0.45
N VAL A 58 -6.07 2.64 -0.55
CA VAL A 58 -6.71 2.26 -1.81
C VAL A 58 -7.01 3.50 -2.66
N GLN A 59 -7.56 4.56 -2.05
CA GLN A 59 -7.86 5.79 -2.78
C GLN A 59 -6.61 6.48 -3.37
N ALA A 60 -5.48 6.45 -2.65
CA ALA A 60 -4.24 7.02 -3.13
C ALA A 60 -3.67 6.20 -4.29
N LEU A 61 -3.74 4.87 -4.19
CA LEU A 61 -3.34 3.97 -5.25
C LEU A 61 -4.21 4.13 -6.52
N THR A 62 -5.53 4.24 -6.35
CA THR A 62 -6.46 4.47 -7.48
C THR A 62 -6.16 5.78 -8.20
N ARG A 63 -5.93 6.88 -7.46
CA ARG A 63 -5.55 8.17 -8.06
C ARG A 63 -4.21 8.10 -8.77
N TYR A 64 -3.25 7.37 -8.20
CA TYR A 64 -1.95 7.16 -8.84
C TYR A 64 -2.10 6.39 -10.16
N ALA A 65 -2.86 5.29 -10.17
CA ALA A 65 -3.11 4.49 -11.36
C ALA A 65 -3.82 5.30 -12.47
N ALA A 66 -4.85 6.07 -12.12
CA ALA A 66 -5.53 6.95 -13.08
C ALA A 66 -4.55 7.96 -13.73
N ARG A 67 -3.69 8.57 -12.92
CA ARG A 67 -2.70 9.54 -13.41
C ARG A 67 -1.65 8.89 -14.31
N GLN A 68 -1.26 7.64 -14.05
CA GLN A 68 -0.36 6.88 -14.94
C GLN A 68 -1.05 6.52 -16.27
N LEU A 69 -2.35 6.18 -16.23
CA LEU A 69 -3.11 5.88 -17.43
C LEU A 69 -3.24 7.10 -18.36
N ASP A 70 -3.51 8.28 -17.79
CA ASP A 70 -3.56 9.55 -18.54
C ASP A 70 -2.22 9.88 -19.23
N MET A 71 -1.09 9.52 -18.61
CA MET A 71 0.23 9.72 -19.21
C MET A 71 0.52 8.74 -20.36
N LEU A 72 0.01 7.51 -20.26
CA LEU A 72 0.17 6.48 -21.30
C LEU A 72 -0.79 6.70 -22.48
N HIS A 73 -1.95 7.29 -22.21
CA HIS A 73 -2.98 7.62 -23.18
C HIS A 73 -3.42 9.07 -22.97
N PRO A 74 -2.61 10.06 -23.38
CA PRO A 74 -3.02 11.45 -23.29
C PRO A 74 -4.32 11.60 -24.08
N PRO A 75 -5.35 12.26 -23.53
CA PRO A 75 -6.59 12.48 -24.26
C PRO A 75 -6.22 13.19 -25.56
N SER A 76 -6.50 12.55 -26.69
CA SER A 76 -6.29 13.12 -28.02
C SER A 76 -6.90 14.51 -28.01
N SER A 77 -6.07 15.53 -28.08
CA SER A 77 -6.54 16.92 -28.11
C SER A 77 -7.38 17.05 -29.37
N LEU A 78 -8.71 17.13 -29.19
CA LEU A 78 -9.65 17.46 -30.24
C LEU A 78 -9.27 18.86 -30.75
N SER A 79 -8.55 18.89 -31.87
CA SER A 79 -8.35 20.08 -32.70
C SER A 79 -9.41 20.11 -33.79
#